data_AF-A0A1E5A0A8-F1
#
_entry.id   AF-A0A1E5A0A8-F1
#
_cell.length_a   1.000
_cell.length_b   1.000
_cell.length_c   1.000
_cell.angle_alpha   90.00
_cell.angle_beta   90.00
_cell.angle_gamma   90.00
#
_symmetry.space_group_name_H-M   'P 1'
#
loop_
_entity.id
_entity.type
_entity.pdbx_description
1 polymer ?
#
loop_
_entity_poly.entity_id
_entity_poly.type
_entity_poly.pdbx_seq_one_letter_code
_entity_poly.pdbx_strand_id
1 'polypeptide(L)'
;MYVITNSYKFHNFNAKSQFVEFVTNTLLPNTGADADCFWADLAQRLNEKSETENRCQTTAAAKPIALLDRRTTLHNLNSRWGSLYSALYNADTIPQSAGLKIGNRFNEARANRVTDHARKFLDAACPLTEGSHKDAVTYLVYFQNLMAILADGSTVGLQNPSQFVARNGPRNEPESILLQHQQLHIEILFDRNGVRGSRDLSNIDDIQIEAPEPTYLSLETENVEQKCEVYNNLIELARGRLQTTYDSRGKSVTRRVKRCTPYTLKCGEEVQISCTNDVLVDPEHSRNELNLITDQNGNSVPQRVVDRAVASWIIEHGSFDNSGTSLELSRRKPSNSRSTAQNPTVDPTVSASSADIPPSKKSHIAKTRTLSGANENKKGVDSGNPVMTALHRHGFAHHQAG
;
A
#
# COMPACT_ATOMS: atom_id res chain seq x y z
N MET A 1 -48.49 9.27 5.29
CA MET A 1 -47.82 8.23 4.48
C MET A 1 -47.13 7.30 5.47
N TYR A 2 -47.76 6.18 5.83
CA TYR A 2 -47.16 5.22 6.77
C TYR A 2 -46.15 4.39 5.98
N VAL A 3 -44.85 4.62 6.20
CA VAL A 3 -43.82 3.71 5.72
C VAL A 3 -43.81 2.54 6.68
N ILE A 4 -44.48 1.44 6.30
CA ILE A 4 -44.34 0.16 7.00
C ILE A 4 -42.90 -0.30 6.72
N THR A 5 -41.99 0.00 7.64
CA THR A 5 -40.65 -0.56 7.61
C THR A 5 -40.76 -1.98 8.14
N ASN A 6 -40.90 -2.95 7.22
CA ASN A 6 -40.82 -4.36 7.58
C ASN A 6 -39.45 -4.61 8.24
N SER A 7 -39.47 -5.17 9.45
CA SER A 7 -38.27 -5.59 10.19
C SER A 7 -38.41 -7.06 10.54
N TYR A 8 -37.30 -7.78 10.50
CA TYR A 8 -37.23 -9.21 10.81
C TYR A 8 -36.47 -9.42 12.11
N LYS A 9 -36.99 -10.30 12.96
CA LYS A 9 -36.40 -10.61 14.26
C LYS A 9 -35.40 -11.76 14.10
N PHE A 10 -34.17 -11.53 14.56
CA PHE A 10 -33.10 -12.52 14.61
C PHE A 10 -32.49 -12.53 16.01
N HIS A 11 -32.65 -13.63 16.74
CA HIS A 11 -32.22 -13.73 18.14
C HIS A 11 -32.72 -12.53 18.98
N ASN A 12 -31.80 -11.72 19.51
CA ASN A 12 -32.06 -10.56 20.36
C ASN A 12 -32.10 -9.23 19.60
N PHE A 13 -32.14 -9.26 18.26
CA PHE A 13 -32.09 -8.07 17.41
C PHE A 13 -33.21 -8.06 16.37
N ASN A 14 -33.57 -6.87 15.88
CA ASN A 14 -34.41 -6.70 14.70
C ASN A 14 -33.62 -5.99 13.60
N ALA A 15 -33.69 -6.49 12.37
CA ALA A 15 -33.00 -5.91 11.22
C ALA A 15 -34.01 -5.39 10.19
N LYS A 16 -33.69 -4.28 9.53
CA LYS A 16 -34.50 -3.75 8.41
C LYS A 16 -34.56 -4.72 7.24
N SER A 17 -35.72 -4.85 6.61
CA SER A 17 -35.95 -5.77 5.48
C SER A 17 -34.91 -5.66 4.36
N GLN A 18 -34.55 -4.44 3.95
CA GLN A 18 -33.56 -4.20 2.90
C GLN A 18 -32.17 -4.80 3.23
N PHE A 19 -31.77 -4.72 4.49
CA PHE A 19 -30.49 -5.28 4.93
C PHE A 19 -30.55 -6.81 5.01
N VAL A 20 -31.67 -7.35 5.47
CA VAL A 20 -31.91 -8.80 5.51
C VAL A 20 -31.90 -9.40 4.10
N GLU A 21 -32.53 -8.71 3.15
CA GLU A 21 -32.56 -9.10 1.75
C GLU A 21 -31.17 -9.05 1.13
N PHE A 22 -30.38 -8.00 1.41
CA PHE A 22 -28.97 -7.93 1.02
C PHE A 22 -28.13 -9.08 1.59
N VAL A 23 -28.28 -9.37 2.89
CA VAL A 23 -27.54 -10.47 3.54
C VAL A 23 -27.85 -11.80 2.85
N THR A 24 -29.13 -12.08 2.65
CA THR A 24 -29.63 -13.34 2.10
C THR A 24 -29.24 -13.52 0.64
N ASN A 25 -29.36 -12.46 -0.16
CA ASN A 25 -29.23 -12.56 -1.62
C ASN A 25 -27.85 -12.20 -2.16
N THR A 26 -27.02 -11.50 -1.38
CA THR A 26 -25.72 -10.98 -1.85
C THR A 26 -24.56 -11.38 -0.96
N LEU A 27 -24.70 -11.24 0.37
CA LEU A 27 -23.60 -11.48 1.31
C LEU A 27 -23.28 -12.97 1.48
N LEU A 28 -24.29 -13.78 1.78
CA LEU A 28 -24.13 -15.22 2.06
C LEU A 28 -23.88 -16.10 0.84
N PRO A 29 -24.43 -15.83 -0.36
CA PRO A 29 -24.18 -16.67 -1.51
C PRO A 29 -22.68 -16.81 -1.82
N ASN A 30 -22.27 -18.06 -2.03
CA ASN A 30 -20.89 -18.47 -2.32
C ASN A 30 -19.87 -18.28 -1.19
N THR A 31 -20.31 -18.06 0.06
CA THR A 31 -19.41 -18.10 1.24
C THR A 31 -19.41 -19.46 1.94
N GLY A 32 -20.42 -20.30 1.67
CA GLY A 32 -20.63 -21.56 2.39
C GLY A 32 -21.17 -21.39 3.81
N ALA A 33 -21.43 -20.15 4.24
CA ALA A 33 -22.02 -19.86 5.54
C ALA A 33 -23.54 -20.03 5.51
N ASP A 34 -24.06 -20.68 6.55
CA ASP A 34 -25.49 -20.76 6.79
C ASP A 34 -26.05 -19.43 7.31
N ALA A 35 -27.29 -19.10 6.95
CA ALA A 35 -27.91 -17.83 7.33
C ALA A 35 -28.10 -17.69 8.84
N ASP A 36 -28.50 -18.75 9.54
CA ASP A 36 -28.67 -18.71 10.99
C ASP A 36 -27.32 -18.58 11.69
N CYS A 37 -26.29 -19.28 11.18
CA CYS A 37 -24.91 -19.12 11.66
C CYS A 37 -24.40 -17.67 11.51
N PHE A 38 -24.68 -17.02 10.38
CA PHE A 38 -24.32 -15.61 10.18
C PHE A 38 -25.00 -14.69 11.19
N TRP A 39 -26.33 -14.82 11.36
CA TRP A 39 -27.07 -13.96 12.28
C TRP A 39 -26.68 -14.21 13.74
N ALA A 40 -26.34 -15.44 14.10
CA ALA A 40 -25.80 -15.78 15.41
C ALA A 40 -24.43 -15.14 15.66
N ASP A 41 -23.49 -15.25 14.71
CA ASP A 41 -22.15 -14.63 14.79
C ASP A 41 -22.25 -13.10 14.84
N LEU A 42 -23.11 -12.52 13.99
CA LEU A 42 -23.38 -11.08 14.02
C LEU A 42 -23.91 -10.64 15.39
N ALA A 43 -24.89 -11.36 15.95
CA ALA A 43 -25.45 -11.05 17.25
C ALA A 43 -24.39 -11.13 18.37
N GLN A 44 -23.48 -12.12 18.31
CA GLN A 44 -22.36 -12.22 19.23
C GLN A 44 -21.43 -11.00 19.13
N ARG A 45 -21.00 -10.63 17.92
CA ARG A 45 -20.10 -9.48 17.67
C ARG A 45 -20.71 -8.14 18.07
N LEU A 46 -22.03 -7.99 17.92
CA LEU A 46 -22.76 -6.81 18.38
C LEU A 46 -22.77 -6.71 19.92
N ASN A 47 -22.92 -7.84 20.62
CA ASN A 47 -22.93 -7.89 22.08
C ASN A 47 -21.55 -7.67 22.71
N GLU A 48 -20.47 -8.10 22.06
CA GLU A 48 -19.09 -8.00 22.58
C GLU A 48 -18.56 -6.56 22.73
N LYS A 49 -19.29 -5.51 22.30
CA LYS A 49 -18.73 -4.13 22.18
C LYS A 49 -19.55 -2.97 22.74
N SER A 50 -20.52 -3.20 23.62
CA SER A 50 -21.16 -2.09 24.36
C SER A 50 -20.20 -1.34 25.32
N GLU A 51 -18.99 -1.86 25.62
CA GLU A 51 -18.09 -1.32 26.65
C GLU A 51 -16.98 -0.35 26.17
N THR A 52 -16.85 -0.05 24.87
CA THR A 52 -15.78 0.84 24.36
C THR A 52 -16.30 2.06 23.61
N GLU A 53 -17.17 2.82 24.27
CA GLU A 53 -17.49 4.20 23.89
C GLU A 53 -16.28 5.11 24.08
N ASN A 54 -15.42 5.22 23.08
CA ASN A 54 -14.52 6.36 22.95
C ASN A 54 -14.31 6.65 21.47
N ARG A 55 -14.67 7.86 21.05
CA ARG A 55 -14.50 8.40 19.70
C ARG A 55 -13.02 8.34 19.29
N CYS A 56 -12.71 7.64 18.20
CA CYS A 56 -11.35 7.57 17.67
C CYS A 56 -11.04 8.80 16.81
N GLN A 57 -9.86 9.36 17.00
CA GLN A 57 -9.20 10.23 16.03
C GLN A 57 -8.16 9.35 15.33
N THR A 58 -8.42 8.98 14.08
CA THR A 58 -7.47 8.22 13.26
C THR A 58 -6.17 9.02 13.16
N THR A 59 -5.06 8.45 13.63
CA THR A 59 -3.69 9.02 13.51
C THR A 59 -3.09 8.78 12.11
N ALA A 60 -3.92 8.70 11.06
CA ALA A 60 -3.46 8.60 9.69
C ALA A 60 -3.58 9.98 9.05
N ALA A 61 -2.47 10.51 8.53
CA ALA A 61 -2.42 11.80 7.84
C ALA A 61 -3.22 11.80 6.52
N ALA A 62 -3.66 10.62 6.04
CA ALA A 62 -4.40 10.44 4.80
C ALA A 62 -5.92 10.50 5.03
N LYS A 63 -6.63 11.26 4.18
CA LYS A 63 -8.09 11.35 4.17
C LYS A 63 -8.69 10.02 3.71
N PRO A 64 -9.63 9.40 4.45
CA PRO A 64 -10.30 8.18 4.01
C PRO A 64 -11.02 8.36 2.68
N ILE A 65 -10.98 7.32 1.85
CA ILE A 65 -11.68 7.26 0.57
C ILE A 65 -13.01 6.54 0.81
N ALA A 66 -14.12 7.14 0.40
CA ALA A 66 -15.42 6.47 0.45
C ALA A 66 -15.41 5.26 -0.50
N LEU A 67 -15.66 4.06 0.03
CA LEU A 67 -15.70 2.83 -0.77
C LEU A 67 -16.82 2.82 -1.83
N LEU A 68 -17.79 3.74 -1.70
CA LEU A 68 -18.78 4.01 -2.74
C LEU A 68 -18.11 4.53 -4.04
N ASP A 69 -17.03 5.31 -3.92
CA ASP A 69 -16.22 5.74 -5.06
C ASP A 69 -15.24 4.64 -5.47
N ARG A 70 -15.75 3.70 -6.28
CA ARG A 70 -14.98 2.59 -6.85
C ARG A 70 -13.79 3.07 -7.68
N ARG A 71 -13.91 4.22 -8.36
CA ARG A 71 -12.87 4.73 -9.25
C ARG A 71 -11.65 5.19 -8.46
N THR A 72 -11.88 5.99 -7.42
CA THR A 72 -10.80 6.46 -6.54
C THR A 72 -10.23 5.32 -5.72
N THR A 73 -11.08 4.39 -5.25
CA THR A 73 -10.64 3.16 -4.56
C THR A 73 -9.68 2.35 -5.43
N LEU A 74 -10.08 2.00 -6.66
CA LEU A 74 -9.25 1.22 -7.58
C LEU A 74 -7.98 1.96 -8.02
N HIS A 75 -8.02 3.30 -8.05
CA HIS A 75 -6.84 4.10 -8.35
C HIS A 75 -5.76 3.94 -7.26
N ASN A 76 -6.14 4.14 -5.99
CA ASN A 76 -5.23 4.07 -4.85
C ASN A 76 -4.79 2.63 -4.55
N LEU A 77 -5.69 1.67 -4.76
CA LEU A 77 -5.33 0.25 -4.64
C LEU A 77 -4.22 -0.12 -5.63
N ASN A 78 -4.34 0.28 -6.89
CA ASN A 78 -3.39 -0.09 -7.93
C ASN A 78 -2.13 0.80 -7.97
N SER A 79 -1.99 1.79 -7.07
CA SER A 79 -0.88 2.74 -7.06
C SER A 79 0.32 2.30 -6.24
N ARG A 80 0.49 1.00 -5.96
CA ARG A 80 1.72 0.51 -5.31
C ARG A 80 2.94 0.65 -6.21
N TRP A 81 2.75 0.51 -7.51
CA TRP A 81 3.81 0.56 -8.52
C TRP A 81 3.60 1.76 -9.42
N GLY A 82 4.59 2.64 -9.52
CA GLY A 82 4.55 3.85 -10.32
C GLY A 82 5.59 3.85 -11.43
N SER A 83 5.18 4.28 -12.62
CA SER A 83 6.09 4.41 -13.78
C SER A 83 7.04 5.58 -13.56
N LEU A 84 8.34 5.28 -13.43
CA LEU A 84 9.39 6.28 -13.32
C LEU A 84 9.43 7.16 -14.57
N TYR A 85 9.27 6.56 -15.76
CA TYR A 85 9.34 7.32 -17.01
C TYR A 85 8.17 8.28 -17.13
N SER A 86 6.96 7.85 -16.78
CA SER A 86 5.77 8.71 -16.80
C SER A 86 5.87 9.83 -15.75
N ALA A 87 6.40 9.52 -14.56
CA ALA A 87 6.65 10.50 -13.52
C ALA A 87 7.64 11.58 -13.99
N LEU A 88 8.81 11.16 -14.50
CA LEU A 88 9.86 12.06 -14.97
C LEU A 88 9.43 12.89 -16.19
N TYR A 89 8.68 12.29 -17.13
CA TYR A 89 8.20 13.00 -18.30
C TYR A 89 7.30 14.18 -17.91
N ASN A 90 6.50 14.04 -16.86
CA ASN A 90 5.61 15.09 -16.38
C ASN A 90 6.23 16.00 -15.30
N ALA A 91 7.40 15.65 -14.78
CA ALA A 91 8.05 16.39 -13.71
C ALA A 91 8.79 17.64 -14.20
N ASP A 92 8.84 18.64 -13.32
CA ASP A 92 9.61 19.87 -13.50
C ASP A 92 11.14 19.63 -13.42
N THR A 93 11.56 18.46 -12.97
CA THR A 93 12.98 18.05 -12.94
C THR A 93 13.62 18.06 -14.32
N ILE A 94 12.84 17.82 -15.38
CA ILE A 94 13.31 17.95 -16.76
C ILE A 94 12.89 19.33 -17.26
N PRO A 95 13.86 20.21 -17.62
CA PRO A 95 13.58 21.55 -18.08
C PRO A 95 12.55 21.58 -19.21
N GLN A 96 11.71 22.59 -19.23
CA GLN A 96 10.77 22.84 -20.34
C GLN A 96 11.34 23.86 -21.35
N SER A 97 12.61 24.25 -21.25
CA SER A 97 13.28 25.11 -22.22
C SER A 97 13.94 24.28 -23.34
N ALA A 98 14.55 24.94 -24.33
CA ALA A 98 15.37 24.30 -25.38
C ALA A 98 14.67 23.14 -26.13
N GLY A 99 13.37 23.30 -26.44
CA GLY A 99 12.60 22.29 -27.18
C GLY A 99 12.13 21.09 -26.33
N LEU A 100 12.30 21.12 -25.01
CA LEU A 100 11.90 20.03 -24.09
C LEU A 100 10.51 20.25 -23.46
N LYS A 101 9.69 21.15 -24.03
CA LYS A 101 8.34 21.44 -23.52
C LYS A 101 7.45 20.21 -23.61
N ILE A 102 6.62 20.04 -22.58
CA ILE A 102 5.44 19.19 -22.66
C ILE A 102 4.45 19.92 -23.57
N GLY A 103 3.96 19.24 -24.60
CA GLY A 103 2.99 19.78 -25.54
C GLY A 103 1.96 18.74 -25.93
N ASN A 104 1.08 19.09 -26.86
CA ASN A 104 0.01 18.20 -27.31
C ASN A 104 0.52 16.97 -28.09
N ARG A 105 1.77 17.00 -28.56
CA ARG A 105 2.43 15.89 -29.25
C ARG A 105 3.55 15.34 -28.37
N PHE A 106 3.82 14.05 -28.50
CA PHE A 106 4.96 13.40 -27.86
C PHE A 106 6.27 14.11 -28.27
N ASN A 107 7.11 14.40 -27.27
CA ASN A 107 8.36 15.10 -27.46
C ASN A 107 9.52 14.12 -27.26
N GLU A 108 10.10 13.69 -28.37
CA GLU A 108 11.20 12.71 -28.39
C GLU A 108 12.46 13.23 -27.70
N ALA A 109 12.82 14.51 -27.88
CA ALA A 109 13.96 15.11 -27.21
C ALA A 109 13.80 15.10 -25.68
N ARG A 110 12.57 15.34 -25.19
CA ARG A 110 12.23 15.21 -23.77
C ARG A 110 12.29 13.75 -23.31
N ALA A 111 11.76 12.83 -24.09
CA ALA A 111 11.80 11.40 -23.77
C ALA A 111 13.24 10.88 -23.64
N ASN A 112 14.16 11.31 -24.50
CA ASN A 112 15.59 10.95 -24.37
C ASN A 112 16.18 11.47 -23.05
N ARG A 113 15.80 12.68 -22.62
CA ARG A 113 16.21 13.22 -21.31
C ARG A 113 15.59 12.44 -20.14
N VAL A 114 14.37 11.94 -20.28
CA VAL A 114 13.74 11.04 -19.30
C VAL A 114 14.56 9.75 -19.18
N THR A 115 14.87 9.12 -20.31
CA THR A 115 15.68 7.89 -20.34
C THR A 115 17.04 8.11 -19.67
N ASP A 116 17.76 9.18 -20.03
CA ASP A 116 19.04 9.52 -19.39
C ASP A 116 18.92 9.67 -17.87
N HIS A 117 17.86 10.31 -17.38
CA HIS A 117 17.62 10.46 -15.94
C HIS A 117 17.30 9.12 -15.27
N ALA A 118 16.51 8.28 -15.91
CA ALA A 118 16.14 6.98 -15.39
C ALA A 118 17.34 6.03 -15.33
N ARG A 119 18.25 6.09 -16.31
CA ARG A 119 19.53 5.35 -16.29
C ARG A 119 20.43 5.80 -15.16
N LYS A 120 20.59 7.11 -14.97
CA LYS A 120 21.33 7.66 -13.82
C LYS A 120 20.74 7.26 -12.48
N PHE A 121 19.41 7.15 -12.40
CA PHE A 121 18.74 6.61 -11.21
C PHE A 121 19.12 5.15 -10.96
N LEU A 122 19.12 4.30 -12.00
CA LEU A 122 19.59 2.91 -11.86
C LEU A 122 21.06 2.84 -11.45
N ASP A 123 21.94 3.65 -12.06
CA ASP A 123 23.36 3.69 -11.70
C ASP A 123 23.58 4.10 -10.23
N ALA A 124 22.72 4.98 -9.69
CA ALA A 124 22.78 5.39 -8.30
C ALA A 124 22.19 4.35 -7.34
N ALA A 125 21.09 3.70 -7.71
CA ALA A 125 20.36 2.78 -6.84
C ALA A 125 20.93 1.35 -6.87
N CYS A 126 21.28 0.86 -8.06
CA CYS A 126 21.71 -0.52 -8.32
C CYS A 126 22.92 -0.51 -9.27
N PRO A 127 24.06 0.09 -8.89
CA PRO A 127 25.20 0.28 -9.77
C PRO A 127 25.70 -1.02 -10.39
N LEU A 128 26.17 -0.95 -11.64
CA LEU A 128 26.98 -1.98 -12.26
C LEU A 128 28.40 -1.95 -11.67
N THR A 129 29.09 -3.10 -11.72
CA THR A 129 30.50 -3.22 -11.32
C THR A 129 31.40 -2.29 -12.12
N GLU A 130 31.14 -2.17 -13.42
CA GLU A 130 31.80 -1.24 -14.34
C GLU A 130 30.77 -0.71 -15.36
N GLY A 131 31.02 0.47 -15.91
CA GLY A 131 30.14 1.10 -16.91
C GLY A 131 28.86 1.71 -16.31
N SER A 132 27.85 1.89 -17.16
CA SER A 132 26.55 2.47 -16.81
C SER A 132 25.42 1.66 -17.43
N HIS A 133 24.26 1.63 -16.75
CA HIS A 133 23.01 1.10 -17.29
C HIS A 133 22.60 1.77 -18.61
N LYS A 134 23.10 2.97 -18.89
CA LYS A 134 22.90 3.67 -20.17
C LYS A 134 23.50 2.94 -21.36
N ASP A 135 24.63 2.27 -21.15
CA ASP A 135 25.39 1.59 -22.21
C ASP A 135 24.99 0.12 -22.35
N ALA A 136 24.04 -0.35 -21.52
CA ALA A 136 23.54 -1.71 -21.60
C ALA A 136 22.75 -1.93 -22.90
N VAL A 137 22.98 -3.08 -23.52
CA VAL A 137 22.31 -3.55 -24.74
C VAL A 137 21.50 -4.81 -24.47
N THR A 138 21.84 -5.56 -23.42
CA THR A 138 21.08 -6.76 -23.04
C THR A 138 21.21 -6.99 -21.55
N TYR A 139 20.12 -7.42 -20.93
CA TYR A 139 20.12 -7.95 -19.57
C TYR A 139 19.74 -9.42 -19.61
N LEU A 140 20.45 -10.24 -18.85
CA LEU A 140 20.18 -11.67 -18.71
C LEU A 140 20.51 -12.14 -17.30
N VAL A 141 19.98 -13.29 -16.92
CA VAL A 141 20.26 -13.94 -15.64
C VAL A 141 21.18 -15.12 -15.89
N TYR A 142 22.43 -15.00 -15.47
CA TYR A 142 23.42 -16.07 -15.54
C TYR A 142 23.56 -16.72 -14.15
N PHE A 143 23.28 -18.02 -14.07
CA PHE A 143 23.06 -18.73 -12.81
C PHE A 143 22.03 -18.02 -11.91
N GLN A 144 22.47 -17.30 -10.87
CA GLN A 144 21.62 -16.61 -9.90
C GLN A 144 21.89 -15.10 -9.86
N ASN A 145 22.64 -14.57 -10.84
CA ASN A 145 23.06 -13.18 -10.87
C ASN A 145 22.55 -12.49 -12.13
N LEU A 146 22.22 -11.20 -11.98
CA LEU A 146 21.98 -10.32 -13.12
C LEU A 146 23.31 -10.03 -13.83
N MET A 147 23.28 -10.11 -15.14
CA MET A 147 24.36 -9.74 -16.04
C MET A 147 23.83 -8.76 -17.08
N ALA A 148 24.59 -7.68 -17.32
CA ALA A 148 24.37 -6.75 -18.40
C ALA A 148 25.50 -6.88 -19.42
N ILE A 149 25.15 -6.86 -20.70
CA ILE A 149 26.10 -6.75 -21.81
C ILE A 149 26.09 -5.29 -22.26
N LEU A 150 27.26 -4.65 -22.25
CA LEU A 150 27.42 -3.25 -22.64
C LEU A 150 27.71 -3.12 -24.15
N ALA A 151 27.58 -1.89 -24.67
CA ALA A 151 27.75 -1.59 -26.09
C ALA A 151 29.16 -1.86 -26.63
N ASP A 152 30.17 -1.88 -25.75
CA ASP A 152 31.56 -2.27 -26.08
C ASP A 152 31.77 -3.79 -26.10
N GLY A 153 30.73 -4.58 -25.80
CA GLY A 153 30.76 -6.04 -25.73
C GLY A 153 31.22 -6.60 -24.38
N SER A 154 31.58 -5.75 -23.41
CA SER A 154 31.90 -6.19 -22.06
C SER A 154 30.66 -6.74 -21.33
N THR A 155 30.90 -7.67 -20.40
CA THR A 155 29.85 -8.26 -19.57
C THR A 155 30.09 -7.91 -18.10
N VAL A 156 29.09 -7.31 -17.48
CA VAL A 156 29.20 -6.78 -16.11
C VAL A 156 28.03 -7.25 -15.26
N GLY A 157 28.27 -7.42 -13.97
CA GLY A 157 27.23 -7.67 -12.97
C GLY A 157 26.88 -6.40 -12.18
N LEU A 158 25.88 -6.51 -11.31
CA LEU A 158 25.64 -5.50 -10.27
C LEU A 158 26.81 -5.45 -9.29
N GLN A 159 27.19 -4.25 -8.85
CA GLN A 159 28.21 -4.04 -7.83
C GLN A 159 27.85 -4.76 -6.52
N ASN A 160 26.56 -4.76 -6.17
CA ASN A 160 26.03 -5.64 -5.14
C ASN A 160 25.08 -6.68 -5.76
N PRO A 161 25.54 -7.93 -5.95
CA PRO A 161 24.72 -8.98 -6.52
C PRO A 161 23.44 -9.25 -5.74
N SER A 162 23.40 -8.99 -4.43
CA SER A 162 22.21 -9.23 -3.59
C SER A 162 21.01 -8.39 -4.01
N GLN A 163 21.21 -7.28 -4.72
CA GLN A 163 20.14 -6.39 -5.16
C GLN A 163 19.24 -7.00 -6.22
N PHE A 164 19.71 -7.96 -7.02
CA PHE A 164 18.81 -8.74 -7.86
C PHE A 164 17.90 -9.60 -6.97
N VAL A 165 16.59 -9.62 -7.19
CA VAL A 165 15.66 -10.38 -6.34
C VAL A 165 15.03 -11.52 -7.13
N ALA A 166 14.45 -11.16 -8.27
CA ALA A 166 13.65 -12.07 -9.08
C ALA A 166 13.59 -11.62 -10.54
N ARG A 167 13.09 -12.50 -11.40
CA ARG A 167 12.78 -12.19 -12.81
C ARG A 167 11.40 -12.68 -13.18
N ASN A 168 10.83 -12.10 -14.21
CA ASN A 168 9.75 -12.67 -14.99
C ASN A 168 10.27 -13.05 -16.39
N GLY A 169 9.66 -14.03 -17.05
CA GLY A 169 10.13 -14.54 -18.34
C GLY A 169 11.42 -15.36 -18.24
N PRO A 170 12.00 -15.83 -19.36
CA PRO A 170 13.16 -16.71 -19.37
C PRO A 170 14.47 -16.03 -18.93
N ARG A 171 15.51 -16.82 -18.60
CA ARG A 171 16.78 -16.28 -18.07
C ARG A 171 17.58 -15.46 -19.10
N ASN A 172 17.55 -15.87 -20.36
CA ASN A 172 18.32 -15.25 -21.44
C ASN A 172 17.64 -14.01 -22.05
N GLU A 173 16.33 -13.88 -21.85
CA GLU A 173 15.53 -12.76 -22.34
C GLU A 173 14.37 -12.49 -21.35
N PRO A 174 14.66 -11.93 -20.17
CA PRO A 174 13.64 -11.70 -19.15
C PRO A 174 12.63 -10.66 -19.64
N GLU A 175 11.35 -10.87 -19.34
CA GLU A 175 10.29 -9.88 -19.57
C GLU A 175 10.34 -8.76 -18.52
N SER A 176 10.74 -9.12 -17.29
CA SER A 176 11.09 -8.12 -16.27
C SER A 176 12.16 -8.61 -15.31
N ILE A 177 12.90 -7.66 -14.76
CA ILE A 177 13.89 -7.90 -13.70
C ILE A 177 13.51 -7.08 -12.49
N LEU A 178 13.46 -7.76 -11.34
CA LEU A 178 13.18 -7.14 -10.07
C LEU A 178 14.48 -6.94 -9.28
N LEU A 179 14.74 -5.68 -8.94
CA LEU A 179 15.83 -5.26 -8.08
C LEU A 179 15.29 -4.74 -6.75
N GLN A 180 16.15 -4.65 -5.75
CA GLN A 180 15.84 -4.05 -4.46
C GLN A 180 16.91 -3.03 -4.05
N HIS A 181 16.44 -1.87 -3.60
CA HIS A 181 17.26 -0.82 -3.01
C HIS A 181 16.53 -0.26 -1.78
N GLN A 182 17.20 -0.24 -0.63
CA GLN A 182 16.61 0.25 0.65
C GLN A 182 15.23 -0.36 0.96
N GLN A 183 15.10 -1.68 0.80
CA GLN A 183 13.87 -2.47 1.03
C GLN A 183 12.73 -2.21 0.04
N LEU A 184 12.83 -1.22 -0.84
CA LEU A 184 11.88 -0.98 -1.93
C LEU A 184 12.32 -1.68 -3.20
N HIS A 185 11.35 -2.18 -3.96
CA HIS A 185 11.63 -2.82 -5.23
C HIS A 185 11.66 -1.83 -6.39
N ILE A 186 12.49 -2.16 -7.38
CA ILE A 186 12.62 -1.48 -8.67
C ILE A 186 12.43 -2.56 -9.73
N GLU A 187 11.39 -2.46 -10.54
CA GLU A 187 11.14 -3.39 -11.64
C GLU A 187 11.55 -2.75 -12.96
N ILE A 188 12.40 -3.44 -13.72
CA ILE A 188 12.78 -3.05 -15.08
C ILE A 188 11.95 -3.90 -16.03
N LEU A 189 11.11 -3.26 -16.85
CA LEU A 189 10.25 -3.91 -17.83
C LEU A 189 10.91 -3.89 -19.21
N PHE A 190 10.92 -5.03 -19.89
CA PHE A 190 11.47 -5.19 -21.22
C PHE A 190 10.36 -5.49 -22.22
N ASP A 191 10.30 -4.71 -23.30
CA ASP A 191 9.42 -4.99 -24.44
C ASP A 191 10.01 -4.42 -25.74
N ARG A 192 10.60 -5.30 -26.55
CA ARG A 192 11.17 -4.94 -27.87
C ARG A 192 10.14 -4.37 -28.85
N ASN A 193 8.85 -4.68 -28.66
CA ASN A 193 7.76 -4.18 -29.49
C ASN A 193 7.04 -2.99 -28.83
N GLY A 194 7.44 -2.64 -27.60
CA GLY A 194 6.86 -1.58 -26.80
C GLY A 194 7.15 -0.20 -27.36
N VAL A 195 6.38 0.79 -26.88
CA VAL A 195 6.47 2.18 -27.35
C VAL A 195 7.87 2.75 -27.12
N ARG A 196 8.53 2.38 -26.02
CA ARG A 196 9.88 2.85 -25.69
C ARG A 196 10.93 1.78 -25.93
N GLY A 197 10.63 0.53 -25.58
CA GLY A 197 11.60 -0.56 -25.70
C GLY A 197 12.05 -0.80 -27.15
N SER A 198 11.19 -0.58 -28.15
CA SER A 198 11.57 -0.64 -29.58
C SER A 198 12.65 0.37 -30.01
N ARG A 199 12.91 1.40 -29.20
CA ARG A 199 13.93 2.44 -29.46
C ARG A 199 15.06 2.45 -28.43
N ASP A 200 14.99 1.59 -27.43
CA ASP A 200 16.00 1.46 -26.38
C ASP A 200 16.98 0.33 -26.73
N LEU A 201 18.28 0.57 -26.58
CA LEU A 201 19.31 -0.43 -26.91
C LEU A 201 19.15 -1.73 -26.13
N SER A 202 18.63 -1.65 -24.91
CA SER A 202 18.38 -2.79 -24.02
C SER A 202 16.94 -3.28 -23.99
N ASN A 203 16.09 -2.76 -24.89
CA ASN A 203 14.66 -3.05 -24.97
C ASN A 203 13.85 -2.65 -23.73
N ILE A 204 14.34 -1.73 -22.89
CA ILE A 204 13.62 -1.31 -21.69
C ILE A 204 12.46 -0.40 -22.06
N ASP A 205 11.24 -0.83 -21.73
CA ASP A 205 10.02 -0.09 -22.04
C ASP A 205 9.59 0.84 -20.89
N ASP A 206 9.84 0.43 -19.64
CA ASP A 206 9.59 1.24 -18.46
C ASP A 206 10.42 0.76 -17.26
N ILE A 207 10.49 1.61 -16.23
CA ILE A 207 11.01 1.26 -14.90
C ILE A 207 9.91 1.57 -13.89
N GLN A 208 9.41 0.55 -13.18
CA GLN A 208 8.44 0.72 -12.10
C GLN A 208 9.15 0.83 -10.76
N ILE A 209 8.71 1.79 -9.95
CA ILE A 209 9.19 1.97 -8.58
C ILE A 209 8.07 1.58 -7.63
N GLU A 210 8.40 0.73 -6.66
CA GLU A 210 7.51 0.38 -5.58
C GLU A 210 7.40 1.55 -4.58
N ALA A 211 6.17 1.94 -4.26
CA ALA A 211 5.83 2.92 -3.25
C ALA A 211 4.57 2.44 -2.51
N PRO A 212 4.73 1.57 -1.49
CA PRO A 212 3.59 1.06 -0.76
C PRO A 212 2.97 2.18 0.08
N GLU A 213 1.71 2.50 -0.22
CA GLU A 213 0.93 3.49 0.53
C GLU A 213 -0.43 2.89 0.90
N PRO A 214 -0.70 2.59 2.18
CA PRO A 214 -1.96 1.97 2.59
C PRO A 214 -3.18 2.77 2.14
N THR A 215 -4.13 2.09 1.53
CA THR A 215 -5.41 2.66 1.10
C THR A 215 -6.40 2.62 2.26
N TYR A 216 -6.74 3.78 2.79
CA TYR A 216 -7.74 3.93 3.86
C TYR A 216 -9.14 4.07 3.27
N LEU A 217 -10.04 3.14 3.57
CA LEU A 217 -11.40 3.11 3.07
C LEU A 217 -12.41 3.40 4.17
N SER A 218 -13.30 4.37 3.96
CA SER A 218 -14.45 4.59 4.83
C SER A 218 -15.69 3.86 4.31
N LEU A 219 -16.53 3.44 5.25
CA LEU A 219 -17.85 2.86 4.97
C LEU A 219 -18.98 3.89 5.10
N GLU A 220 -18.67 5.19 5.06
CA GLU A 220 -19.65 6.26 5.27
C GLU A 220 -20.69 6.32 4.14
N THR A 221 -21.97 6.43 4.49
CA THR A 221 -23.10 6.50 3.55
C THR A 221 -24.25 7.34 4.11
N GLU A 222 -25.16 7.79 3.26
CA GLU A 222 -26.30 8.66 3.62
C GLU A 222 -27.58 7.88 3.93
N ASN A 223 -27.75 6.70 3.33
CA ASN A 223 -28.94 5.88 3.46
C ASN A 223 -28.60 4.37 3.48
N VAL A 224 -29.63 3.54 3.67
CA VAL A 224 -29.51 2.08 3.80
C VAL A 224 -29.12 1.45 2.46
N GLU A 225 -29.64 1.96 1.36
CA GLU A 225 -29.36 1.48 0.01
C GLU A 225 -27.87 1.62 -0.33
N GLN A 226 -27.30 2.80 -0.10
CA GLN A 226 -25.87 3.05 -0.25
C GLN A 226 -25.04 2.19 0.70
N LYS A 227 -25.54 1.88 1.92
CA LYS A 227 -24.81 1.02 2.85
C LYS A 227 -24.69 -0.41 2.33
N CYS A 228 -25.79 -0.96 1.80
CA CYS A 228 -25.76 -2.26 1.13
C CYS A 228 -24.81 -2.24 -0.09
N GLU A 229 -24.77 -1.14 -0.86
CA GLU A 229 -23.84 -0.99 -1.98
C GLU A 229 -22.37 -0.95 -1.52
N VAL A 230 -22.07 -0.22 -0.45
CA VAL A 230 -20.72 -0.18 0.13
C VAL A 230 -20.28 -1.55 0.64
N TYR A 231 -21.16 -2.31 1.30
CA TYR A 231 -20.87 -3.68 1.69
C TYR A 231 -20.66 -4.59 0.47
N ASN A 232 -21.44 -4.43 -0.60
CA ASN A 232 -21.22 -5.15 -1.85
C ASN A 232 -19.84 -4.84 -2.45
N ASN A 233 -19.46 -3.56 -2.49
CA ASN A 233 -18.13 -3.15 -2.96
C ASN A 233 -17.02 -3.76 -2.09
N LEU A 234 -17.24 -3.88 -0.77
CA LEU A 234 -16.28 -4.54 0.13
C LEU A 234 -16.19 -6.04 -0.14
N ILE A 235 -17.31 -6.73 -0.42
CA ILE A 235 -17.31 -8.14 -0.83
C ILE A 235 -16.54 -8.32 -2.14
N GLU A 236 -16.79 -7.49 -3.13
CA GLU A 236 -16.09 -7.56 -4.41
C GLU A 236 -14.60 -7.25 -4.29
N LEU A 237 -14.25 -6.31 -3.40
CA LEU A 237 -12.86 -6.02 -3.07
C LEU A 237 -12.21 -7.23 -2.37
N ALA A 238 -12.83 -7.78 -1.34
CA ALA A 238 -12.36 -8.95 -0.60
C ALA A 238 -12.28 -10.22 -1.46
N ARG A 239 -12.98 -10.26 -2.61
CA ARG A 239 -12.91 -11.33 -3.61
C ARG A 239 -12.01 -11.00 -4.82
N GLY A 240 -11.36 -9.84 -4.85
CA GLY A 240 -10.48 -9.42 -5.95
C GLY A 240 -11.20 -9.13 -7.27
N ARG A 241 -12.50 -8.81 -7.23
CA ARG A 241 -13.37 -8.61 -8.40
C ARG A 241 -13.85 -7.17 -8.60
N LEU A 242 -13.48 -6.26 -7.70
CA LEU A 242 -13.88 -4.85 -7.80
C LEU A 242 -13.45 -4.26 -9.16
N GLN A 243 -14.40 -3.66 -9.87
CA GLN A 243 -14.18 -3.06 -11.19
C GLN A 243 -15.15 -1.91 -11.45
N THR A 244 -14.73 -0.88 -12.16
CA THR A 244 -15.64 0.20 -12.57
C THR A 244 -15.42 0.54 -14.02
N THR A 245 -16.51 0.84 -14.71
CA THR A 245 -16.48 1.33 -16.09
C THR A 245 -16.85 2.80 -16.10
N TYR A 246 -16.10 3.61 -16.82
CA TYR A 246 -16.37 5.04 -16.98
C TYR A 246 -15.99 5.51 -18.39
N ASP A 247 -16.62 6.57 -18.85
CA ASP A 247 -16.29 7.18 -20.13
C ASP A 247 -15.08 8.10 -19.99
N SER A 248 -14.08 7.85 -20.83
CA SER A 248 -12.90 8.69 -20.98
C SER A 248 -12.75 9.06 -22.43
N ARG A 249 -12.97 10.35 -22.75
CA ARG A 249 -12.83 10.89 -24.12
C ARG A 249 -13.67 10.12 -25.16
N GLY A 250 -14.90 9.74 -24.80
CA GLY A 250 -15.81 9.01 -25.68
C GLY A 250 -15.50 7.51 -25.84
N LYS A 251 -14.54 6.98 -25.08
CA LYS A 251 -14.28 5.54 -25.00
C LYS A 251 -14.64 5.01 -23.62
N SER A 252 -15.36 3.90 -23.58
CA SER A 252 -15.67 3.21 -22.34
C SER A 252 -14.41 2.50 -21.84
N VAL A 253 -13.95 2.84 -20.64
CA VAL A 253 -12.74 2.28 -20.01
C VAL A 253 -13.14 1.55 -18.74
N THR A 254 -12.76 0.27 -18.65
CA THR A 254 -12.93 -0.54 -17.44
C THR A 254 -11.64 -0.60 -16.64
N ARG A 255 -11.70 -0.18 -15.38
CA ARG A 255 -10.61 -0.33 -14.40
C ARG A 255 -10.95 -1.48 -13.46
N ARG A 256 -9.97 -2.34 -13.16
CA ARG A 256 -10.10 -3.51 -12.28
C ARG A 256 -8.96 -3.53 -11.26
N VAL A 257 -9.09 -4.33 -10.21
CA VAL A 257 -7.96 -4.65 -9.32
C VAL A 257 -6.82 -5.26 -10.13
N LYS A 258 -5.60 -4.74 -9.97
CA LYS A 258 -4.41 -5.25 -10.67
C LYS A 258 -4.12 -6.68 -10.21
N ARG A 259 -3.89 -7.59 -11.15
CA ARG A 259 -3.46 -8.97 -10.85
C ARG A 259 -1.95 -9.04 -10.78
N CYS A 260 -1.44 -9.79 -9.81
CA CYS A 260 0.00 -9.85 -9.58
C CYS A 260 0.63 -10.91 -10.47
N THR A 261 1.66 -10.50 -11.21
CA THR A 261 2.44 -11.39 -12.07
C THR A 261 3.36 -12.26 -11.19
N PRO A 262 3.49 -13.57 -11.45
CA PRO A 262 4.43 -14.41 -10.75
C PRO A 262 5.87 -14.03 -11.11
N TYR A 263 6.79 -14.22 -10.17
CA TYR A 263 8.22 -14.00 -10.36
C TYR A 263 8.99 -15.26 -9.97
N THR A 264 10.07 -15.55 -10.69
CA THR A 264 11.04 -16.56 -10.31
C THR A 264 12.17 -15.92 -9.52
N LEU A 265 12.30 -16.28 -8.23
CA LEU A 265 13.40 -15.87 -7.37
C LEU A 265 14.75 -16.40 -7.87
N LYS A 266 15.84 -15.83 -7.36
CA LYS A 266 17.21 -16.33 -7.58
C LYS A 266 17.39 -17.82 -7.29
N CYS A 267 16.74 -18.34 -6.25
CA CYS A 267 16.76 -19.75 -5.88
C CYS A 267 16.00 -20.65 -6.87
N GLY A 268 15.18 -20.08 -7.76
CA GLY A 268 14.34 -20.80 -8.71
C GLY A 268 12.89 -20.99 -8.26
N GLU A 269 12.56 -20.63 -7.02
CA GLU A 269 11.18 -20.69 -6.52
C GLU A 269 10.31 -19.61 -7.15
N GLU A 270 9.04 -19.93 -7.38
CA GLU A 270 8.04 -18.96 -7.83
C GLU A 270 7.39 -18.26 -6.63
N VAL A 271 7.36 -16.94 -6.68
CA VAL A 271 6.71 -16.10 -5.68
C VAL A 271 5.81 -15.09 -6.36
N GLN A 272 4.73 -14.69 -5.71
CA GLN A 272 3.93 -13.56 -6.14
C GLN A 272 4.27 -12.34 -5.28
N ILE A 273 4.48 -11.22 -5.95
CA ILE A 273 4.87 -9.97 -5.31
C ILE A 273 3.67 -9.03 -5.36
N SER A 274 3.36 -8.41 -4.23
CA SER A 274 2.21 -7.54 -4.08
C SER A 274 2.22 -6.44 -5.14
N CYS A 275 1.16 -6.41 -5.94
CA CYS A 275 0.98 -5.47 -7.03
C CYS A 275 0.01 -4.34 -6.68
N THR A 276 -0.64 -4.41 -5.52
CA THR A 276 -1.54 -3.40 -4.98
C THR A 276 -1.14 -2.98 -3.58
N ASN A 277 -1.61 -1.82 -3.16
CA ASN A 277 -1.47 -1.33 -1.81
C ASN A 277 -2.31 -2.14 -0.83
N ASP A 278 -1.85 -2.24 0.41
CA ASP A 278 -2.63 -2.79 1.51
C ASP A 278 -3.85 -1.90 1.78
N VAL A 279 -4.93 -2.49 2.24
CA VAL A 279 -6.21 -1.83 2.46
C VAL A 279 -6.58 -1.85 3.93
N LEU A 280 -6.88 -0.67 4.45
CA LEU A 280 -7.36 -0.48 5.82
C LEU A 280 -8.79 0.05 5.79
N VAL A 281 -9.74 -0.76 6.21
CA VAL A 281 -11.16 -0.37 6.31
C VAL A 281 -11.41 0.30 7.65
N ASP A 282 -11.94 1.52 7.64
CA ASP A 282 -12.29 2.31 8.81
C ASP A 282 -13.81 2.32 9.04
N PRO A 283 -14.34 1.40 9.86
CA PRO A 283 -15.75 1.38 10.22
C PRO A 283 -16.12 2.49 11.21
N GLU A 284 -15.13 3.19 11.81
CA GLU A 284 -15.38 4.23 12.83
C GLU A 284 -15.59 5.62 12.20
N HIS A 285 -15.35 5.78 10.90
CA HIS A 285 -15.53 7.05 10.19
C HIS A 285 -16.99 7.45 9.96
N SER A 286 -17.92 6.48 9.94
CA SER A 286 -19.33 6.78 9.62
C SER A 286 -19.93 7.72 10.67
N ARG A 287 -20.32 8.92 10.24
CA ARG A 287 -21.01 9.90 11.10
C ARG A 287 -22.51 9.73 11.12
N ASN A 288 -23.05 9.08 10.08
CA ASN A 288 -24.47 8.85 9.92
C ASN A 288 -24.88 7.58 10.68
N GLU A 289 -25.91 7.73 11.51
CA GLU A 289 -26.58 6.62 12.19
C GLU A 289 -27.74 6.15 11.31
N LEU A 290 -27.56 4.99 10.70
CA LEU A 290 -28.61 4.33 9.92
C LEU A 290 -29.21 3.30 10.86
N ASN A 291 -30.48 3.47 11.25
CA ASN A 291 -31.20 2.51 12.12
C ASN A 291 -31.40 1.16 11.39
N LEU A 292 -30.30 0.43 11.16
CA LEU A 292 -30.18 -0.79 10.38
C LEU A 292 -30.58 -2.01 11.21
N ILE A 293 -30.13 -2.01 12.47
CA ILE A 293 -30.39 -3.03 13.47
C ILE A 293 -30.84 -2.34 14.76
N THR A 294 -31.88 -2.88 15.41
CA THR A 294 -32.31 -2.48 16.75
C THR A 294 -32.16 -3.64 17.72
N ASP A 295 -31.90 -3.33 18.99
CA ASP A 295 -31.84 -4.31 20.07
C ASP A 295 -33.25 -4.79 20.50
N GLN A 296 -33.30 -5.74 21.43
CA GLN A 296 -34.54 -6.27 22.02
C GLN A 296 -35.42 -5.22 22.72
N ASN A 297 -34.83 -4.09 23.14
CA ASN A 297 -35.53 -2.97 23.78
C ASN A 297 -36.01 -1.93 22.75
N GLY A 298 -35.71 -2.13 21.46
CA GLY A 298 -36.05 -1.21 20.38
C GLY A 298 -35.05 -0.07 20.19
N ASN A 299 -33.92 -0.06 20.89
CA ASN A 299 -32.87 0.94 20.70
C ASN A 299 -32.08 0.66 19.44
N SER A 300 -31.70 1.71 18.72
CA SER A 300 -30.84 1.57 17.53
C SER A 300 -29.42 1.16 17.93
N VAL A 301 -28.89 0.14 17.26
CA VAL A 301 -27.48 -0.25 17.40
C VAL A 301 -26.62 0.75 16.65
N PRO A 302 -25.56 1.34 17.25
CA PRO A 302 -24.74 2.33 16.58
C PRO A 302 -24.13 1.79 15.28
N GLN A 303 -24.19 2.58 14.20
CA GLN A 303 -23.79 2.16 12.86
C GLN A 303 -22.34 1.67 12.81
N ARG A 304 -21.44 2.30 13.55
CA ARG A 304 -20.03 1.90 13.66
C ARG A 304 -19.85 0.45 14.17
N VAL A 305 -20.74 -0.02 15.04
CA VAL A 305 -20.70 -1.38 15.60
C VAL A 305 -21.17 -2.37 14.53
N VAL A 306 -22.26 -2.02 13.83
CA VAL A 306 -22.76 -2.80 12.69
C VAL A 306 -21.70 -2.88 11.59
N ASP A 307 -21.14 -1.75 11.16
CA ASP A 307 -20.09 -1.65 10.15
C ASP A 307 -18.88 -2.52 10.51
N ARG A 308 -18.45 -2.49 11.77
CA ARG A 308 -17.32 -3.31 12.22
C ARG A 308 -17.64 -4.80 12.18
N ALA A 309 -18.81 -5.20 12.66
CA ALA A 309 -19.20 -6.61 12.69
C ALA A 309 -19.34 -7.18 11.27
N VAL A 310 -20.04 -6.46 10.39
CA VAL A 310 -20.25 -6.86 8.99
C VAL A 310 -18.93 -6.85 8.21
N ALA A 311 -18.12 -5.79 8.34
CA ALA A 311 -16.84 -5.72 7.64
C ALA A 311 -15.84 -6.80 8.11
N SER A 312 -15.78 -7.08 9.42
CA SER A 312 -14.96 -8.20 9.96
C SER A 312 -15.38 -9.51 9.32
N TRP A 313 -16.68 -9.78 9.28
CA TRP A 313 -17.21 -10.99 8.68
C TRP A 313 -16.86 -11.09 7.18
N ILE A 314 -17.04 -10.00 6.41
CA ILE A 314 -16.71 -9.97 4.97
C ILE A 314 -15.22 -10.24 4.74
N ILE A 315 -14.35 -9.64 5.56
CA ILE A 315 -12.90 -9.81 5.44
C ILE A 315 -12.49 -11.25 5.79
N GLU A 316 -13.05 -11.82 6.86
CA GLU A 316 -12.76 -13.19 7.30
C GLU A 316 -13.24 -14.26 6.32
N HIS A 317 -14.37 -14.03 5.64
CA HIS A 317 -14.97 -14.97 4.69
C HIS A 317 -14.63 -14.63 3.23
N GLY A 318 -13.82 -13.60 2.99
CA GLY A 318 -13.32 -13.23 1.67
C GLY A 318 -12.12 -14.09 1.28
N SER A 319 -12.24 -14.90 0.23
CA SER A 319 -11.06 -15.51 -0.41
C SER A 319 -10.46 -14.51 -1.41
N PHE A 320 -9.52 -13.69 -0.95
CA PHE A 320 -8.79 -12.79 -1.83
C PHE A 320 -7.65 -13.54 -2.54
N ASP A 321 -7.94 -14.12 -3.70
CA ASP A 321 -6.97 -14.90 -4.50
C ASP A 321 -5.95 -14.04 -5.28
N ASN A 322 -5.41 -12.99 -4.65
CA ASN A 322 -4.37 -12.15 -5.26
C ASN A 322 -3.26 -11.86 -4.23
N SER A 323 -2.74 -12.96 -3.67
CA SER A 323 -1.35 -13.25 -3.24
C SER A 323 -0.40 -12.18 -2.68
N GLY A 324 -0.92 -11.08 -2.16
CA GLY A 324 -0.06 -10.11 -1.48
C GLY A 324 -0.72 -8.83 -0.95
N THR A 325 -2.00 -8.61 -1.19
CA THR A 325 -2.73 -7.46 -0.62
C THR A 325 -3.27 -7.82 0.75
N SER A 326 -2.87 -7.11 1.80
CA SER A 326 -3.57 -7.22 3.08
C SER A 326 -4.86 -6.40 3.04
N LEU A 327 -5.97 -6.98 3.50
CA LEU A 327 -7.24 -6.28 3.73
C LEU A 327 -7.59 -6.43 5.20
N GLU A 328 -7.49 -5.34 5.95
CA GLU A 328 -7.67 -5.36 7.40
C GLU A 328 -8.60 -4.25 7.88
N LEU A 329 -9.21 -4.46 9.04
CA LEU A 329 -9.85 -3.38 9.78
C LEU A 329 -8.78 -2.47 10.41
N SER A 330 -8.98 -1.17 10.33
CA SER A 330 -8.16 -0.20 11.04
C SER A 330 -8.16 -0.49 12.55
N ARG A 331 -6.97 -0.74 13.12
CA ARG A 331 -6.78 -1.01 14.56
C ARG A 331 -6.33 0.26 15.28
N ARG A 332 -6.77 0.44 16.54
CA ARG A 332 -6.23 1.47 17.43
C ARG A 332 -4.83 1.08 17.89
N LYS A 333 -3.89 2.03 17.92
CA LYS A 333 -2.83 1.96 18.93
C LYS A 333 -3.48 2.27 20.28
N PRO A 334 -3.28 1.48 21.34
CA PRO A 334 -3.70 1.89 22.67
C PRO A 334 -3.05 3.24 22.96
N SER A 335 -3.85 4.24 23.34
CA SER A 335 -3.30 5.46 23.91
C SER A 335 -2.49 5.03 25.12
N ASN A 336 -1.21 5.41 25.17
CA ASN A 336 -0.38 5.21 26.34
C ASN A 336 -1.16 5.73 27.55
N SER A 337 -1.67 4.82 28.39
CA SER A 337 -1.91 5.14 29.77
C SER A 337 -0.57 5.66 30.29
N ARG A 338 -0.55 6.86 30.85
CA ARG A 338 0.56 7.30 31.70
C ARG A 338 0.72 6.21 32.76
N SER A 339 1.66 5.29 32.57
CA SER A 339 2.13 4.48 33.68
C SER A 339 2.86 5.44 34.60
N THR A 340 2.15 5.92 35.62
CA THR A 340 2.79 6.31 36.87
C THR A 340 3.58 5.08 37.32
N ALA A 341 4.89 5.12 37.10
CA ALA A 341 5.82 4.16 37.64
C ALA A 341 5.72 4.25 39.16
N GLN A 342 4.96 3.34 39.76
CA GLN A 342 5.15 2.98 41.16
C GLN A 342 6.43 2.14 41.21
N ASN A 343 7.48 2.73 41.75
CA ASN A 343 8.70 2.01 42.12
C ASN A 343 8.34 0.85 43.05
N PRO A 344 8.77 -0.39 42.76
CA PRO A 344 8.66 -1.45 43.74
C PRO A 344 9.71 -1.21 44.83
N THR A 345 9.22 -0.98 46.04
CA THR A 345 9.94 -1.13 47.30
C THR A 345 10.61 -2.50 47.35
N VAL A 346 11.93 -2.52 47.50
CA VAL A 346 12.70 -3.72 47.82
C VAL A 346 13.18 -3.58 49.25
N ASP A 347 12.69 -4.46 50.13
CA ASP A 347 13.47 -5.19 51.14
C ASP A 347 12.56 -6.20 51.85
N PRO A 348 13.03 -7.39 52.31
CA PRO A 348 14.11 -7.40 53.31
C PRO A 348 15.12 -8.57 53.25
N THR A 349 16.38 -8.24 53.60
CA THR A 349 17.35 -8.95 54.48
C THR A 349 17.56 -10.48 54.37
N VAL A 350 18.83 -10.91 54.27
CA VAL A 350 19.63 -11.53 55.37
C VAL A 350 21.02 -12.04 54.85
N SER A 351 22.10 -11.42 55.41
CA SER A 351 23.47 -11.92 55.81
C SER A 351 24.28 -12.92 54.95
N ALA A 352 25.62 -12.94 54.84
CA ALA A 352 26.76 -12.18 55.38
C ALA A 352 28.13 -12.68 54.79
N SER A 353 29.22 -11.96 55.13
CA SER A 353 30.69 -12.25 55.08
C SER A 353 31.44 -11.70 53.84
N SER A 354 32.18 -10.58 53.94
CA SER A 354 33.60 -10.35 54.38
C SER A 354 34.63 -11.04 53.47
N ALA A 355 35.75 -10.50 52.98
CA ALA A 355 36.54 -9.26 53.05
C ALA A 355 37.35 -9.23 51.70
N ASP A 356 37.87 -8.16 51.10
CA ASP A 356 39.07 -7.37 51.44
C ASP A 356 39.34 -6.37 50.27
N ILE A 357 39.94 -5.22 50.57
CA ILE A 357 40.52 -4.15 49.72
C ILE A 357 41.86 -3.78 50.43
N PRO A 358 42.97 -3.18 49.89
CA PRO A 358 43.21 -2.34 48.67
C PRO A 358 44.63 -2.55 48.00
N PRO A 359 45.29 -1.58 47.29
CA PRO A 359 44.87 -0.58 46.27
C PRO A 359 45.86 -0.39 45.06
N SER A 360 45.51 0.57 44.18
CA SER A 360 46.38 1.52 43.41
C SER A 360 46.66 1.16 41.93
N LYS A 361 46.73 2.08 40.95
CA LYS A 361 47.04 3.53 40.90
C LYS A 361 46.28 4.30 39.78
N LYS A 362 46.13 5.60 40.04
CA LYS A 362 45.72 6.76 39.22
C LYS A 362 46.59 7.00 37.97
N SER A 363 46.05 7.66 36.93
CA SER A 363 46.54 9.00 36.49
C SER A 363 45.73 9.68 35.36
N HIS A 364 45.31 10.93 35.65
CA HIS A 364 45.19 12.17 34.84
C HIS A 364 44.43 12.19 33.50
N ILE A 365 43.35 12.97 33.30
CA ILE A 365 43.04 14.43 33.43
C ILE A 365 43.52 15.29 32.24
N ALA A 366 42.56 15.85 31.48
CA ALA A 366 42.37 17.28 31.10
C ALA A 366 41.11 17.37 30.20
N LYS A 367 39.92 17.84 30.61
CA LYS A 367 39.44 19.21 30.91
C LYS A 367 39.84 20.30 29.89
N THR A 368 38.88 20.68 29.06
CA THR A 368 38.65 22.09 28.65
C THR A 368 37.16 22.39 28.55
N ARG A 369 36.85 23.65 28.77
CA ARG A 369 35.66 24.21 29.39
C ARG A 369 34.69 24.75 28.33
N THR A 370 33.43 24.72 28.71
CA THR A 370 32.23 25.35 28.12
C THR A 370 32.43 26.80 27.66
N LEU A 371 31.84 27.12 26.49
CA LEU A 371 31.22 28.42 26.25
C LEU A 371 29.88 28.21 25.52
N SER A 372 28.87 28.85 26.10
CA SER A 372 27.48 28.97 25.70
C SER A 372 27.33 29.96 24.54
N GLY A 373 26.39 29.72 23.62
CA GLY A 373 25.88 30.77 22.75
C GLY A 373 25.23 30.28 21.46
N ALA A 374 23.96 30.67 21.27
CA ALA A 374 23.21 30.74 20.02
C ALA A 374 22.67 29.41 19.42
N ASN A 375 21.48 29.09 19.88
CA ASN A 375 20.52 28.18 19.25
C ASN A 375 19.92 28.88 18.01
N GLU A 376 20.43 28.59 16.81
CA GLU A 376 19.78 28.96 15.55
C GLU A 376 19.08 27.74 14.95
N ASN A 377 17.75 27.84 14.94
CA ASN A 377 16.82 26.97 14.22
C ASN A 377 17.20 26.88 12.73
N LYS A 378 17.98 25.88 12.34
CA LYS A 378 18.00 25.40 10.96
C LYS A 378 16.73 24.60 10.72
N LYS A 379 15.76 25.25 10.07
CA LYS A 379 14.69 24.58 9.32
C LYS A 379 15.34 23.52 8.44
N GLY A 380 15.14 22.25 8.77
CA GLY A 380 15.39 21.13 7.88
C GLY A 380 14.49 21.29 6.66
N VAL A 381 15.04 21.83 5.58
CA VAL A 381 14.45 21.65 4.25
C VAL A 381 14.69 20.19 3.92
N ASP A 382 13.61 19.42 3.99
CA ASP A 382 13.54 18.04 3.57
C ASP A 382 13.90 18.02 2.07
N SER A 383 15.17 17.74 1.76
CA SER A 383 15.64 17.53 0.39
C SER A 383 15.17 16.13 -0.04
N GLY A 384 13.86 15.96 -0.18
CA GLY A 384 13.25 14.75 -0.67
C GLY A 384 13.78 14.44 -2.06
N ASN A 385 14.12 13.17 -2.30
CA ASN A 385 14.54 12.68 -3.60
C ASN A 385 13.52 13.16 -4.66
N PRO A 386 13.93 13.96 -5.66
CA PRO A 386 13.00 14.56 -6.63
C PRO A 386 12.25 13.49 -7.43
N VAL A 387 12.82 12.28 -7.55
CA VAL A 387 12.16 11.12 -8.15
C VAL A 387 10.94 10.66 -7.36
N MET A 388 11.06 10.56 -6.03
CA MET A 388 9.93 10.17 -5.17
C MET A 388 8.84 11.23 -5.18
N THR A 389 9.21 12.51 -5.17
CA THR A 389 8.25 13.61 -5.31
C THR A 389 7.52 13.57 -6.66
N ALA A 390 8.24 13.26 -7.75
CA ALA A 390 7.64 13.10 -9.08
C ALA A 390 6.72 11.87 -9.16
N LEU A 391 7.08 10.75 -8.54
CA LEU A 391 6.26 9.55 -8.49
C LEU A 391 4.93 9.80 -7.75
N HIS A 392 4.97 10.42 -6.57
CA HIS A 392 3.76 10.78 -5.83
C HIS A 392 2.85 11.75 -6.61
N ARG A 393 3.42 12.70 -7.37
CA ARG A 393 2.62 13.67 -8.13
C ARG A 393 2.11 13.15 -9.47
N HIS A 394 2.88 12.31 -10.15
CA HIS A 394 2.69 12.01 -11.58
C HIS A 394 2.89 10.54 -11.97
N GLY A 395 3.53 9.72 -11.12
CA GLY A 395 3.89 8.33 -11.44
C GLY A 395 2.76 7.32 -11.27
N PHE A 396 1.80 7.59 -10.39
CA PHE A 396 0.65 6.71 -10.14
C PHE A 396 -0.55 6.99 -11.05
N ALA A 397 -0.52 8.11 -11.77
CA ALA A 397 -1.50 8.39 -12.82
C ALA A 397 -1.20 7.49 -14.02
N HIS A 398 -1.94 6.39 -14.17
CA HIS A 398 -1.91 5.60 -15.40
C HIS A 398 -2.28 6.51 -16.58
N HIS A 399 -1.27 6.95 -17.32
CA HIS A 399 -1.46 7.56 -18.62
C HIS A 399 -1.72 6.40 -19.60
N GLN A 400 -3.00 6.11 -19.82
CA GLN A 400 -3.43 5.65 -21.15
C GLN A 400 -3.19 6.81 -22.11
N ALA A 401 -2.02 6.83 -22.74
CA ALA A 401 -1.75 7.70 -23.88
C ALA A 401 -1.01 6.90 -24.95
N GLY A 402 -1.70 6.72 -26.08
CA GLY A 402 -1.19 6.09 -27.29
C GLY A 402 -1.85 4.77 -27.55
#